data_AF-A0A3M0SL87-F1
#
_entry.id   AF-A0A3M0SL87-F1
#
_cell.length_a   1.000
_cell.length_b   1.000
_cell.length_c   1.000
_cell.angle_alpha   90.00
_cell.angle_beta   90.00
_cell.angle_gamma   90.00
#
_symmetry.space_group_name_H-M   'P 1'
#
loop_
_entity.id
_entity.type
_entity.pdbx_description
1 polymer ?
#
loop_
_entity_poly.entity_id
_entity_poly.type
_entity_poly.pdbx_seq_one_letter_code
_entity_poly.pdbx_strand_id
1 'polypeptide(L)'
;MIRKFLKTTIASLLIITSAIGLSACGSKNSSDSSEKKEIKLGVSPGPYNDLFNAGVKPILEKEGYKVNLVNFSELLSSEVALTEGSVDFNVAQHNAYVKAYNKEKKANLVSIIKIPTVRAGIFSNKHKSMSEVKQGDKVFIPKDPSNAARAYALLEKAGWIKIKSGVVKTLATQKDIVENKNNIKIIEMDSSQIPRSMNEADYAVLPGAIEYMAKIDASKALISETLSDDLYITVAVDGKNKNAKWAQDIIKAYKSQDFKNYIKTHNSKGYWVLPDDLK
;
A
#
# COMPACT_ATOMS: atom_id res chain seq x y z
N MET A 1 -21.46 -5.02 70.65
CA MET A 1 -21.44 -4.88 72.12
C MET A 1 -20.12 -5.45 72.63
N ILE A 2 -19.01 -4.71 72.53
CA ILE A 2 -18.27 -4.00 73.61
C ILE A 2 -17.88 -4.90 74.82
N ARG A 3 -16.58 -5.23 74.94
CA ARG A 3 -15.64 -4.93 76.07
C ARG A 3 -14.40 -5.84 75.96
N LYS A 4 -13.26 -5.33 75.48
CA LYS A 4 -12.12 -4.78 76.27
C LYS A 4 -11.53 -5.76 77.30
N PHE A 5 -10.35 -6.29 77.00
CA PHE A 5 -9.28 -6.46 77.98
C PHE A 5 -8.04 -5.68 77.51
N LEU A 6 -7.40 -5.04 78.48
CA LEU A 6 -6.51 -3.89 78.36
C LEU A 6 -5.12 -4.29 78.90
N LYS A 7 -4.07 -3.88 78.16
CA LYS A 7 -2.73 -3.43 78.60
C LYS A 7 -1.81 -4.36 79.42
N THR A 8 -0.58 -4.56 78.91
CA THR A 8 0.68 -3.88 79.33
C THR A 8 1.86 -4.41 78.49
N THR A 9 2.44 -3.62 77.56
CA THR A 9 3.83 -3.05 77.58
C THR A 9 4.94 -4.03 77.95
N ILE A 10 5.94 -4.27 77.09
CA ILE A 10 7.24 -3.56 77.06
C ILE A 10 7.87 -3.59 75.65
N ALA A 11 8.45 -2.46 75.26
CA ALA A 11 9.21 -2.21 74.05
C ALA A 11 10.63 -2.76 74.12
N SER A 12 11.18 -3.22 72.98
CA SER A 12 12.61 -3.24 72.73
C SER A 12 12.88 -2.93 71.25
N LEU A 13 13.53 -1.79 71.07
CA LEU A 13 14.00 -1.14 69.86
C LEU A 13 15.34 -1.79 69.44
N LEU A 14 15.54 -2.16 68.17
CA LEU A 14 16.90 -2.30 67.62
C LEU A 14 16.94 -1.66 66.24
N ILE A 15 17.54 -0.47 66.20
CA ILE A 15 17.92 0.29 65.01
C ILE A 15 19.29 -0.21 64.59
N ILE A 16 19.44 -0.67 63.34
CA ILE A 16 20.73 -0.72 62.67
C ILE A 16 20.57 -0.02 61.31
N THR A 17 20.88 1.27 61.33
CA THR A 17 21.27 2.04 60.16
C THR A 17 22.72 1.71 59.82
N SER A 18 23.00 1.33 58.58
CA SER A 18 24.32 1.49 57.99
C SER A 18 24.18 1.94 56.54
N ALA A 19 24.51 3.21 56.33
CA ALA A 19 24.62 3.86 55.03
C ALA A 19 26.08 3.85 54.59
N ILE A 20 26.38 3.22 53.46
CA ILE A 20 27.57 3.38 52.63
C ILE A 20 27.11 2.98 51.22
N GLY A 21 27.22 3.72 50.12
CA GLY A 21 27.73 5.03 49.79
C GLY A 21 27.51 5.18 48.27
N LEU A 22 27.08 6.34 47.80
CA LEU A 22 26.97 6.66 46.38
C LEU A 22 28.38 6.74 45.75
N SER A 23 28.56 6.06 44.62
CA SER A 23 29.48 6.41 43.52
C SER A 23 29.04 5.58 42.31
N ALA A 24 28.33 6.13 41.34
CA ALA A 24 28.79 6.99 40.25
C ALA A 24 28.89 6.20 38.93
N CYS A 25 28.37 6.82 37.88
CA CYS A 25 28.62 6.55 36.46
C CYS A 25 27.87 5.37 35.79
N GLY A 26 26.70 5.71 35.25
CA GLY A 26 26.61 5.75 33.79
C GLY A 26 26.58 4.42 33.05
N SER A 27 25.59 3.59 33.30
CA SER A 27 25.08 2.67 32.27
C SER A 27 23.84 3.29 31.65
N LYS A 28 24.04 3.94 30.50
CA LYS A 28 23.03 3.89 29.44
C LYS A 28 22.64 2.41 29.36
N ASN A 29 21.43 2.07 29.78
CA ASN A 29 20.76 0.88 29.31
C ASN A 29 20.55 1.10 27.81
N SER A 30 21.62 0.93 27.05
CA SER A 30 21.57 0.43 25.70
C SER A 30 20.92 -0.93 25.87
N SER A 31 19.59 -0.95 25.82
CA SER A 31 18.88 -2.15 25.40
C SER A 31 19.58 -2.57 24.12
N ASP A 32 20.34 -3.66 24.18
CA ASP A 32 20.78 -4.38 23.00
C ASP A 32 19.49 -4.74 22.26
N SER A 33 19.07 -3.86 21.37
CA SER A 33 18.04 -4.14 20.40
C SER A 33 18.69 -5.14 19.47
N SER A 34 18.52 -6.43 19.76
CA SER A 34 18.77 -7.47 18.77
C SER A 34 18.15 -6.98 17.46
N GLU A 35 18.99 -6.72 16.47
CA GLU A 35 18.55 -6.15 15.20
C GLU A 35 17.42 -7.01 14.66
N LYS A 36 16.24 -6.44 14.39
CA LYS A 36 15.09 -7.20 13.92
C LYS A 36 15.43 -7.88 12.59
N LYS A 37 15.71 -9.19 12.60
CA LYS A 37 16.03 -9.99 11.41
C LYS A 37 14.84 -10.75 10.85
N GLU A 38 13.79 -10.98 11.63
CA GLU A 38 12.53 -11.51 11.10
C GLU A 38 11.58 -10.36 10.75
N ILE A 39 11.19 -10.24 9.48
CA ILE A 39 10.26 -9.23 9.00
C ILE A 39 9.04 -9.89 8.35
N LYS A 40 7.87 -9.27 8.49
CA LYS A 40 6.60 -9.81 7.97
C LYS A 40 6.07 -8.97 6.81
N LEU A 41 5.92 -9.59 5.64
CA LEU A 41 5.26 -9.00 4.48
C LEU A 41 3.77 -9.35 4.48
N GLY A 42 2.90 -8.34 4.48
CA GLY A 42 1.48 -8.48 4.17
C GLY A 42 1.28 -8.68 2.67
N VAL A 43 0.70 -9.82 2.29
CA VAL A 43 0.49 -10.25 0.91
C VAL A 43 -0.99 -10.15 0.57
N SER A 44 -1.36 -9.19 -0.27
CA SER A 44 -2.69 -9.10 -0.90
C SER A 44 -2.63 -9.53 -2.38
N PRO A 45 -3.76 -9.87 -3.03
CA PRO A 45 -3.75 -10.26 -4.43
C PRO A 45 -3.12 -9.21 -5.37
N GLY A 46 -2.22 -9.65 -6.25
CA GLY A 46 -1.54 -8.80 -7.23
C GLY A 46 -0.11 -9.25 -7.52
N PRO A 47 0.50 -8.75 -8.61
CA PRO A 47 1.79 -9.24 -9.11
C PRO A 47 2.99 -8.77 -8.27
N TYR A 48 2.79 -7.81 -7.38
CA TYR A 48 3.87 -7.14 -6.66
C TYR A 48 4.54 -8.03 -5.61
N ASN A 49 3.80 -8.96 -5.00
CA ASN A 49 4.36 -9.92 -4.05
C ASN A 49 5.23 -10.95 -4.76
N ASP A 50 4.86 -11.37 -5.97
CA ASP A 50 5.67 -12.27 -6.77
C ASP A 50 6.96 -11.58 -7.20
N LEU A 51 6.87 -10.31 -7.62
CA LEU A 51 8.03 -9.48 -7.91
C LEU A 51 8.94 -9.31 -6.68
N PHE A 52 8.37 -9.05 -5.50
CA PHE A 52 9.13 -8.96 -4.26
C PHE A 52 9.81 -10.31 -3.94
N ASN A 53 9.06 -11.41 -4.00
CA ASN A 53 9.55 -12.76 -3.67
C ASN A 53 10.67 -13.22 -4.58
N ALA A 54 10.60 -12.89 -5.87
CA ALA A 54 11.60 -13.32 -6.83
C ALA A 54 12.79 -12.36 -6.95
N GLY A 55 12.56 -11.05 -6.80
CA GLY A 55 13.58 -10.02 -7.03
C GLY A 55 14.23 -9.44 -5.77
N VAL A 56 13.50 -9.30 -4.67
CA VAL A 56 13.94 -8.54 -3.48
C VAL A 56 14.20 -9.45 -2.28
N LYS A 57 13.30 -10.40 -2.02
CA LYS A 57 13.43 -11.36 -0.90
C LYS A 57 14.78 -12.08 -0.90
N PRO A 58 15.31 -12.61 -2.03
CA PRO A 58 16.61 -13.28 -2.02
C PRO A 58 17.78 -12.36 -1.66
N ILE A 59 17.68 -11.07 -1.96
CA ILE A 59 18.68 -10.07 -1.62
C ILE A 59 18.69 -9.85 -0.10
N LEU A 60 17.51 -9.67 0.49
CA LEU A 60 17.34 -9.52 1.94
C LEU A 60 17.79 -10.78 2.71
N GLU A 61 17.50 -11.97 2.19
CA GLU A 61 17.91 -13.24 2.81
C GLU A 61 19.44 -13.42 2.81
N LYS A 62 20.15 -12.97 1.76
CA LYS A 62 21.61 -12.91 1.76
C LYS A 62 22.18 -11.95 2.82
N GLU A 63 21.43 -10.91 3.18
CA GLU A 63 21.77 -9.95 4.25
C GLU A 63 21.36 -10.45 5.66
N GLY A 64 20.87 -11.69 5.77
CA GLY A 64 20.53 -12.35 7.02
C GLY A 64 19.11 -12.07 7.52
N TYR A 65 18.23 -11.51 6.69
CA TYR A 65 16.81 -11.39 7.02
C TYR A 65 16.04 -12.69 6.76
N LYS A 66 15.03 -12.96 7.57
CA LYS A 66 13.99 -13.94 7.29
C LYS A 66 12.69 -13.20 7.01
N VAL A 67 12.18 -13.33 5.78
CA VAL A 67 10.92 -12.68 5.37
C VAL A 67 9.77 -13.68 5.47
N ASN A 68 8.88 -13.44 6.43
CA ASN A 68 7.66 -14.22 6.64
C ASN A 68 6.50 -13.60 5.87
N LEU A 69 5.76 -14.41 5.11
CA LEU A 69 4.60 -13.94 4.35
C LEU A 69 3.31 -14.16 5.15
N VAL A 70 2.44 -13.15 5.20
CA VAL A 70 1.11 -13.23 5.81
C VAL A 70 0.09 -12.91 4.72
N ASN A 71 -0.71 -13.91 4.34
CA ASN A 71 -1.65 -13.81 3.21
C ASN A 71 -2.98 -13.20 3.65
N PHE A 72 -3.49 -12.28 2.85
CA PHE A 72 -4.79 -11.64 2.99
C PHE A 72 -5.60 -11.81 1.71
N SER A 73 -6.92 -11.90 1.84
CA SER A 73 -7.83 -12.02 0.71
C SER A 73 -7.96 -10.73 -0.11
N GLU A 74 -7.64 -9.58 0.48
CA GLU A 74 -7.80 -8.27 -0.14
C GLU A 74 -6.78 -7.25 0.41
N LEU A 75 -6.57 -6.16 -0.33
CA LEU A 75 -5.66 -5.08 0.04
C LEU A 75 -6.05 -4.45 1.38
N LEU A 76 -7.33 -4.14 1.60
CA LEU A 76 -7.79 -3.47 2.81
C LEU A 76 -7.41 -4.25 4.08
N SER A 77 -7.56 -5.57 4.06
CA SER A 77 -7.21 -6.44 5.19
C SER A 77 -5.69 -6.42 5.47
N SER A 78 -4.86 -6.37 4.44
CA SER A 78 -3.41 -6.18 4.58
C SER A 78 -3.07 -4.82 5.22
N GLU A 79 -3.81 -3.75 4.88
CA GLU A 79 -3.50 -2.40 5.38
C GLU A 79 -3.90 -2.23 6.84
N VAL A 80 -5.01 -2.85 7.23
CA VAL A 80 -5.44 -2.95 8.62
C VAL A 80 -4.37 -3.70 9.43
N ALA A 81 -3.92 -4.87 8.94
CA ALA A 81 -2.87 -5.63 9.61
C ALA A 81 -1.54 -4.86 9.73
N LEU A 82 -1.18 -4.05 8.72
CA LEU A 82 -0.01 -3.18 8.79
C LEU A 82 -0.19 -2.07 9.83
N THR A 83 -1.38 -1.48 9.90
CA THR A 83 -1.72 -0.43 10.87
C THR A 83 -1.68 -0.96 12.31
N GLU A 84 -2.14 -2.18 12.51
CA GLU A 84 -2.16 -2.87 13.81
C GLU A 84 -0.78 -3.44 14.19
N GLY A 85 0.18 -3.47 13.27
CA GLY A 85 1.53 -4.03 13.48
C GLY A 85 1.59 -5.56 13.43
N SER A 86 0.56 -6.22 12.91
CA SER A 86 0.54 -7.67 12.66
C SER A 86 1.48 -8.06 11.51
N VAL A 87 1.72 -7.14 10.57
CA VAL A 87 2.77 -7.21 9.54
C VAL A 87 3.66 -5.96 9.60
N ASP A 88 4.86 -6.03 9.04
CA ASP A 88 5.85 -4.95 9.07
C ASP A 88 5.74 -4.01 7.88
N PHE A 89 5.45 -4.57 6.72
CA PHE A 89 5.31 -3.84 5.47
C PHE A 89 4.40 -4.58 4.49
N ASN A 90 3.96 -3.89 3.44
CA ASN A 90 3.26 -4.42 2.28
C ASN A 90 3.80 -3.75 1.00
N VAL A 91 3.42 -4.26 -0.18
CA VAL A 91 3.96 -3.82 -1.48
C VAL A 91 2.89 -3.67 -2.57
N ALA A 92 1.63 -3.40 -2.21
CA ALA A 92 0.49 -3.61 -3.11
C ALA A 92 -0.27 -2.35 -3.53
N GLN A 93 -0.02 -1.22 -2.86
CA GLN A 93 -0.75 0.04 -3.01
C GLN A 93 0.13 1.17 -3.50
N HIS A 94 -0.48 2.20 -4.08
CA HIS A 94 0.21 3.43 -4.48
C HIS A 94 0.08 4.53 -3.43
N ASN A 95 0.91 5.57 -3.53
CA ASN A 95 0.96 6.64 -2.53
C ASN A 95 -0.37 7.39 -2.35
N ALA A 96 -1.14 7.59 -3.44
CA ALA A 96 -2.48 8.18 -3.31
C ALA A 96 -3.44 7.32 -2.47
N TYR A 97 -3.32 5.99 -2.52
CA TYR A 97 -4.12 5.08 -1.69
C TYR A 97 -3.70 5.20 -0.22
N VAL A 98 -2.39 5.21 0.06
CA VAL A 98 -1.85 5.42 1.42
C VAL A 98 -2.40 6.71 2.04
N LYS A 99 -2.39 7.82 1.29
CA LYS A 99 -2.93 9.11 1.75
C LYS A 99 -4.43 9.03 2.04
N ALA A 100 -5.21 8.40 1.15
CA ALA A 100 -6.65 8.24 1.33
C ALA A 100 -6.97 7.35 2.55
N TYR A 101 -6.28 6.22 2.69
CA TYR A 101 -6.42 5.30 3.81
C TYR A 101 -6.08 5.97 5.15
N ASN A 102 -4.95 6.68 5.24
CA ASN A 102 -4.57 7.40 6.46
C ASN A 102 -5.62 8.44 6.86
N LYS A 103 -6.17 9.18 5.89
CA LYS A 103 -7.23 10.16 6.15
C LYS A 103 -8.50 9.51 6.70
N GLU A 104 -8.92 8.38 6.11
CA GLU A 104 -10.15 7.70 6.49
C GLU A 104 -10.01 6.95 7.82
N LYS A 105 -8.94 6.17 7.98
CA LYS A 105 -8.72 5.29 9.13
C LYS A 105 -7.95 5.96 10.27
N LYS A 106 -7.56 7.23 10.11
CA LYS A 106 -6.69 7.96 11.06
C LYS A 106 -5.39 7.20 11.34
N ALA A 107 -4.87 6.53 10.31
CA ALA A 107 -3.63 5.76 10.36
C ALA A 107 -2.41 6.65 10.01
N ASN A 108 -1.22 6.10 10.24
CA ASN A 108 0.06 6.77 9.96
C ASN A 108 0.97 5.90 9.08
N LEU A 109 0.43 5.31 8.02
CA LEU A 109 1.23 4.54 7.07
C LEU A 109 2.07 5.48 6.19
N VAL A 110 3.29 5.08 5.84
CA VAL A 110 4.18 5.88 4.99
C VAL A 110 4.79 5.04 3.89
N SER A 111 4.85 5.63 2.70
CA SER A 111 5.54 5.12 1.51
C SER A 111 7.05 5.34 1.65
N ILE A 112 7.87 4.29 1.59
CA ILE A 112 9.34 4.39 1.78
C ILE A 112 10.14 4.29 0.48
N ILE A 113 9.58 3.66 -0.55
CA ILE A 113 10.19 3.58 -1.90
C ILE A 113 9.12 3.30 -2.94
N LYS A 114 9.25 3.89 -4.14
CA LYS A 114 8.43 3.55 -5.30
C LYS A 114 8.98 2.28 -5.93
N ILE A 115 8.10 1.39 -6.38
CA ILE A 115 8.48 0.10 -6.95
C ILE A 115 7.88 -0.08 -8.36
N PRO A 116 8.35 -1.08 -9.14
CA PRO A 116 7.82 -1.32 -10.47
C PRO A 116 6.29 -1.47 -10.45
N THR A 117 5.62 -0.77 -11.35
CA THR A 117 4.16 -0.57 -11.31
C THR A 117 3.50 -0.98 -12.61
N VAL A 118 2.34 -1.64 -12.52
CA VAL A 118 1.48 -1.93 -13.67
C VAL A 118 0.49 -0.78 -13.86
N ARG A 119 0.35 -0.30 -15.11
CA ARG A 119 -0.57 0.79 -15.45
C ARG A 119 -2.02 0.34 -15.25
N ALA A 120 -2.89 1.25 -14.80
CA ALA A 120 -4.32 1.04 -14.98
C ALA A 120 -4.71 1.26 -16.44
N GLY A 121 -5.82 0.65 -16.85
CA GLY A 121 -6.33 0.77 -18.22
C GLY A 121 -7.84 0.76 -18.29
N ILE A 122 -8.37 1.20 -19.43
CA ILE A 122 -9.77 1.03 -19.81
C ILE A 122 -9.87 -0.16 -20.75
N PHE A 123 -10.79 -1.05 -20.45
CA PHE A 123 -11.04 -2.28 -21.19
C PHE A 123 -12.50 -2.35 -21.64
N SER A 124 -12.77 -3.16 -22.66
CA SER A 124 -14.13 -3.48 -23.09
C SER A 124 -14.18 -4.90 -23.66
N ASN A 125 -15.27 -5.61 -23.35
CA ASN A 125 -15.61 -6.88 -24.01
C ASN A 125 -16.49 -6.66 -25.26
N LYS A 126 -17.03 -5.45 -25.45
CA LYS A 126 -18.03 -5.13 -26.49
C LYS A 126 -17.50 -4.19 -27.58
N HIS A 127 -16.57 -3.32 -27.23
CA HIS A 127 -16.04 -2.27 -28.09
C HIS A 127 -14.55 -2.49 -28.37
N LYS A 128 -14.10 -2.09 -29.56
CA LYS A 128 -12.69 -2.23 -29.97
C LYS A 128 -11.91 -0.92 -29.82
N SER A 129 -12.59 0.19 -29.56
CA SER A 129 -11.98 1.50 -29.48
C SER A 129 -12.74 2.45 -28.55
N MET A 130 -12.06 3.51 -28.12
CA MET A 130 -12.65 4.58 -27.30
C MET A 130 -13.61 5.47 -28.08
N SER A 131 -13.56 5.46 -29.42
CA SER A 131 -14.43 6.24 -30.30
C SER A 131 -15.79 5.60 -30.55
N GLU A 132 -15.95 4.31 -30.22
CA GLU A 132 -17.22 3.58 -30.37
C GLU A 132 -18.23 3.87 -29.26
N VAL A 133 -17.87 4.71 -28.29
CA VAL A 133 -18.74 5.08 -27.18
C VAL A 133 -20.03 5.73 -27.69
N LYS A 134 -21.15 5.30 -27.14
CA LYS A 134 -22.49 5.79 -27.47
C LYS A 134 -23.13 6.50 -26.29
N GLN A 135 -24.21 7.20 -26.59
CA GLN A 135 -24.96 7.91 -25.58
C GLN A 135 -25.49 6.94 -24.52
N GLY A 136 -25.15 7.18 -23.25
CA GLY A 136 -25.64 6.39 -22.12
C GLY A 136 -24.91 5.08 -21.86
N ASP A 137 -23.81 4.81 -22.57
CA ASP A 137 -22.94 3.65 -22.33
C ASP A 137 -22.51 3.58 -20.87
N LYS A 138 -22.46 2.36 -20.34
CA LYS A 138 -22.14 2.08 -18.94
C LYS A 138 -20.64 1.87 -18.78
N VAL A 139 -20.06 2.56 -17.81
CA VAL A 139 -18.63 2.46 -17.46
C VAL A 139 -18.48 2.05 -16.00
N PHE A 140 -17.91 0.88 -15.75
CA PHE A 140 -17.55 0.47 -14.40
C PHE A 140 -16.20 1.04 -13.98
N ILE A 141 -16.15 1.59 -12.77
CA ILE A 141 -14.93 2.10 -12.15
C ILE A 141 -14.79 1.61 -10.70
N PRO A 142 -13.56 1.59 -10.15
CA PRO A 142 -13.34 1.40 -8.72
C PRO A 142 -14.13 2.38 -7.85
N LYS A 143 -14.66 1.91 -6.72
CA LYS A 143 -15.35 2.73 -5.70
C LYS A 143 -14.45 3.32 -4.63
N ASP A 144 -13.24 2.78 -4.43
CA ASP A 144 -12.33 3.33 -3.41
C ASP A 144 -11.83 4.71 -3.86
N PRO A 145 -11.69 5.70 -2.96
CA PRO A 145 -11.53 7.10 -3.35
C PRO A 145 -10.35 7.35 -4.30
N SER A 146 -9.22 6.70 -4.05
CA SER A 146 -8.00 6.93 -4.81
C SER A 146 -8.05 6.30 -6.21
N ASN A 147 -8.63 5.10 -6.35
CA ASN A 147 -8.79 4.47 -7.66
C ASN A 147 -9.98 5.04 -8.44
N ALA A 148 -11.02 5.54 -7.76
CA ALA A 148 -12.09 6.30 -8.41
C ALA A 148 -11.52 7.58 -9.05
N ALA A 149 -10.73 8.36 -8.30
CA ALA A 149 -10.03 9.54 -8.81
C ALA A 149 -9.11 9.21 -10.00
N ARG A 150 -8.35 8.11 -9.90
CA ARG A 150 -7.51 7.57 -10.98
C ARG A 150 -8.35 7.21 -12.22
N ALA A 151 -9.53 6.62 -12.03
CA ALA A 151 -10.45 6.27 -13.10
C ALA A 151 -11.03 7.52 -13.78
N TYR A 152 -11.44 8.53 -13.01
CA TYR A 152 -11.87 9.81 -13.57
C TYR A 152 -10.78 10.47 -14.42
N ALA A 153 -9.53 10.43 -13.97
CA ALA A 153 -8.40 10.94 -14.76
C ALA A 153 -8.19 10.17 -16.07
N LEU A 154 -8.43 8.85 -16.09
CA LEU A 154 -8.39 8.03 -17.31
C LEU A 154 -9.55 8.36 -18.27
N LEU A 155 -10.76 8.56 -17.75
CA LEU A 155 -11.92 8.95 -18.55
C LEU A 155 -11.76 10.36 -19.14
N GLU A 156 -11.12 11.26 -18.39
CA GLU A 156 -10.74 12.58 -18.89
C GLU A 156 -9.66 12.48 -19.98
N LYS A 157 -8.65 11.60 -19.78
CA LYS A 157 -7.63 11.32 -20.81
C LYS A 157 -8.25 10.77 -22.10
N ALA A 158 -9.31 9.97 -21.98
CA ALA A 158 -10.10 9.48 -23.12
C ALA A 158 -10.97 10.57 -23.78
N GLY A 159 -11.06 11.76 -23.17
CA GLY A 159 -11.84 12.88 -23.66
C GLY A 159 -13.35 12.75 -23.45
N TRP A 160 -13.79 11.76 -22.65
CA TRP A 160 -15.21 11.49 -22.38
C TRP A 160 -15.77 12.38 -21.28
N ILE A 161 -14.96 12.71 -20.28
CA ILE A 161 -15.34 13.66 -19.24
C ILE A 161 -14.34 14.80 -19.18
N LYS A 162 -14.70 15.86 -18.46
CA LYS A 162 -13.79 16.93 -18.07
C LYS A 162 -13.90 17.16 -16.58
N ILE A 163 -12.76 17.13 -15.89
CA ILE A 163 -12.68 17.47 -14.47
C ILE A 163 -12.51 18.98 -14.36
N LYS A 164 -13.14 19.58 -13.36
CA LYS A 164 -13.05 21.02 -13.07
C LYS A 164 -11.58 21.46 -12.96
N SER A 165 -11.25 22.58 -13.60
CA SER A 165 -9.91 23.16 -13.52
C SER A 165 -9.53 23.45 -12.06
N GLY A 166 -8.26 23.20 -11.70
CA GLY A 166 -7.72 23.38 -10.35
C GLY A 166 -7.95 22.20 -9.40
N VAL A 167 -8.73 21.19 -9.78
CA VAL A 167 -8.87 19.96 -8.98
C VAL A 167 -7.63 19.09 -9.15
N VAL A 168 -7.08 18.64 -8.02
CA VAL A 168 -5.99 17.66 -8.00
C VAL A 168 -6.53 16.32 -8.48
N LYS A 169 -6.05 15.82 -9.63
CA LYS A 169 -6.63 14.63 -10.28
C LYS A 169 -6.67 13.38 -9.41
N THR A 170 -5.71 13.19 -8.51
CA THR A 170 -5.67 12.04 -7.56
C THR A 170 -6.67 12.16 -6.42
N LEU A 171 -7.40 13.28 -6.33
CA LEU A 171 -8.44 13.55 -5.34
C LEU A 171 -9.81 13.85 -5.99
N ALA A 172 -9.91 13.75 -7.31
CA ALA A 172 -11.13 14.06 -8.04
C ALA A 172 -12.27 13.11 -7.68
N THR A 173 -13.47 13.65 -7.58
CA THR A 173 -14.71 12.91 -7.33
C THR A 173 -15.69 13.11 -8.49
N GLN A 174 -16.78 12.34 -8.51
CA GLN A 174 -17.83 12.54 -9.50
C GLN A 174 -18.40 13.97 -9.52
N LYS A 175 -18.42 14.66 -8.37
CA LYS A 175 -18.91 16.05 -8.25
C LYS A 175 -18.02 17.06 -8.94
N ASP A 176 -16.78 16.70 -9.24
CA ASP A 176 -15.81 17.55 -9.92
C ASP A 176 -15.93 17.46 -11.45
N ILE A 177 -16.79 16.59 -11.97
CA ILE A 177 -17.03 16.43 -13.41
C ILE A 177 -17.93 17.57 -13.90
N VAL A 178 -17.40 18.39 -14.80
CA VAL A 178 -18.10 19.55 -15.38
C VAL A 178 -18.62 19.31 -16.79
N GLU A 179 -18.08 18.31 -17.49
CA GLU A 179 -18.58 17.87 -18.80
C GLU A 179 -18.58 16.33 -18.83
N ASN A 180 -19.65 15.74 -19.37
CA ASN A 180 -19.80 14.31 -19.62
C ASN A 180 -20.29 14.10 -21.06
N LYS A 181 -19.35 13.91 -21.99
CA LYS A 181 -19.66 13.65 -23.40
C LYS A 181 -20.32 12.28 -23.52
N ASN A 182 -21.30 12.19 -24.40
CA ASN A 182 -22.15 11.01 -24.57
C ASN A 182 -22.96 10.65 -23.31
N ASN A 183 -22.99 11.49 -22.27
CA ASN A 183 -23.76 11.24 -21.05
C ASN A 183 -23.57 9.80 -20.52
N ILE A 184 -22.31 9.34 -20.47
CA ILE A 184 -21.98 7.97 -20.04
C ILE A 184 -22.41 7.77 -18.58
N LYS A 185 -22.81 6.53 -18.26
CA LYS A 185 -23.22 6.13 -16.91
C LYS A 185 -22.02 5.54 -16.18
N ILE A 186 -21.37 6.38 -15.38
CA ILE A 186 -20.26 5.93 -14.52
C ILE A 186 -20.84 5.26 -13.28
N ILE A 187 -20.45 4.00 -13.05
CA ILE A 187 -20.92 3.19 -11.92
C ILE A 187 -19.70 2.74 -11.12
N GLU A 188 -19.62 3.24 -9.89
CA GLU A 188 -18.61 2.87 -8.91
C GLU A 188 -18.93 1.52 -8.28
N MET A 189 -17.97 0.60 -8.27
CA MET A 189 -18.11 -0.70 -7.61
C MET A 189 -16.79 -1.21 -7.07
N ASP A 190 -16.83 -2.32 -6.33
CA ASP A 190 -15.62 -2.95 -5.83
C ASP A 190 -14.72 -3.43 -6.98
N SER A 191 -13.47 -2.98 -6.99
CA SER A 191 -12.50 -3.28 -8.05
C SER A 191 -12.35 -4.78 -8.30
N SER A 192 -12.42 -5.61 -7.25
CA SER A 192 -12.30 -7.08 -7.37
C SER A 192 -13.49 -7.74 -8.07
N GLN A 193 -14.61 -7.02 -8.20
CA GLN A 193 -15.85 -7.50 -8.81
C GLN A 193 -16.01 -7.04 -10.26
N ILE A 194 -15.29 -5.98 -10.67
CA ILE A 194 -15.38 -5.42 -12.02
C ILE A 194 -15.12 -6.49 -13.10
N PRO A 195 -14.05 -7.31 -13.04
CA PRO A 195 -13.74 -8.27 -14.11
C PRO A 195 -14.88 -9.25 -14.41
N ARG A 196 -15.55 -9.75 -13.37
CA ARG A 196 -16.69 -10.68 -13.53
C ARG A 196 -17.94 -10.01 -14.09
N SER A 197 -18.06 -8.71 -13.91
CA SER A 197 -19.22 -7.92 -14.31
C SER A 197 -19.02 -7.24 -15.67
N MET A 198 -17.86 -7.37 -16.32
CA MET A 198 -17.52 -6.62 -17.55
C MET A 198 -18.51 -6.82 -18.70
N ASN A 199 -19.23 -7.95 -18.76
CA ASN A 199 -20.26 -8.17 -19.79
C ASN A 199 -21.52 -7.29 -19.60
N GLU A 200 -21.73 -6.77 -18.39
CA GLU A 200 -22.87 -5.90 -18.05
C GLU A 200 -22.57 -4.41 -18.30
N ALA A 201 -21.32 -4.05 -18.56
CA ALA A 201 -20.87 -2.71 -18.90
C ALA A 201 -20.36 -2.66 -20.34
N ASP A 202 -20.24 -1.44 -20.86
CA ASP A 202 -19.67 -1.18 -22.17
C ASP A 202 -18.16 -0.96 -22.04
N TYR A 203 -17.73 -0.35 -20.93
CA TYR A 203 -16.32 -0.19 -20.60
C TYR A 203 -16.06 -0.42 -19.11
N ALA A 204 -14.83 -0.75 -18.76
CA ALA A 204 -14.38 -0.92 -17.38
C ALA A 204 -12.99 -0.32 -17.19
N VAL A 205 -12.80 0.44 -16.11
CA VAL A 205 -11.48 0.86 -15.66
C VAL A 205 -10.94 -0.18 -14.69
N LEU A 206 -9.78 -0.77 -15.01
CA LEU A 206 -9.13 -1.76 -14.16
C LEU A 206 -7.76 -1.26 -13.69
N PRO A 207 -7.51 -1.23 -12.37
CA PRO A 207 -6.15 -1.17 -11.85
C PRO A 207 -5.34 -2.39 -12.30
N GLY A 208 -4.03 -2.21 -12.54
CA GLY A 208 -3.17 -3.29 -13.03
C GLY A 208 -3.14 -4.56 -12.16
N ALA A 209 -3.29 -4.43 -10.83
CA ALA A 209 -3.40 -5.59 -9.93
C ALA A 209 -4.66 -6.43 -10.20
N ILE A 210 -5.76 -5.78 -10.57
CA ILE A 210 -7.05 -6.42 -10.84
C ILE A 210 -7.02 -7.10 -12.21
N GLU A 211 -6.49 -6.41 -13.22
CA GLU A 211 -6.24 -6.98 -14.55
C GLU A 211 -5.37 -8.23 -14.45
N TYR A 212 -4.25 -8.15 -13.72
CA TYR A 212 -3.37 -9.28 -13.46
C TYR A 212 -4.09 -10.47 -12.80
N MET A 213 -4.78 -10.21 -11.68
CA MET A 213 -5.51 -11.24 -10.93
C MET A 213 -6.59 -11.92 -11.79
N ALA A 214 -7.26 -11.13 -12.64
CA ALA A 214 -8.29 -11.62 -13.56
C ALA A 214 -7.72 -12.32 -14.81
N LYS A 215 -6.39 -12.35 -14.98
CA LYS A 215 -5.70 -12.85 -16.18
C LYS A 215 -6.19 -12.17 -17.46
N ILE A 216 -6.56 -10.89 -17.34
CA ILE A 216 -6.88 -10.06 -18.50
C ILE A 216 -5.54 -9.64 -19.12
N ASP A 217 -5.45 -9.67 -20.45
CA ASP A 217 -4.22 -9.27 -21.14
C ASP A 217 -4.11 -7.74 -21.15
N ALA A 218 -3.11 -7.19 -20.46
CA ALA A 218 -2.81 -5.75 -20.43
C ALA A 218 -2.75 -5.10 -21.83
N SER A 219 -2.33 -5.83 -22.86
CA SER A 219 -2.26 -5.31 -24.24
C SER A 219 -3.62 -5.01 -24.86
N LYS A 220 -4.70 -5.53 -24.26
CA LYS A 220 -6.09 -5.25 -24.66
C LYS A 220 -6.64 -3.94 -24.08
N ALA A 221 -5.86 -3.22 -23.26
CA ALA A 221 -6.28 -1.91 -22.79
C ALA A 221 -6.49 -0.96 -23.98
N LEU A 222 -7.71 -0.43 -24.13
CA LEU A 222 -8.06 0.55 -25.16
C LEU A 222 -7.36 1.88 -24.94
N ILE A 223 -7.13 2.21 -23.67
CA ILE A 223 -6.25 3.30 -23.25
C ILE A 223 -5.56 2.89 -21.95
N SER A 224 -4.27 3.18 -21.87
CA SER A 224 -3.47 2.97 -20.66
C SER A 224 -3.18 4.30 -19.98
N GLU A 225 -3.00 4.23 -18.66
CA GLU A 225 -2.60 5.35 -17.83
C GLU A 225 -1.23 5.93 -18.19
N THR A 226 -1.10 7.25 -18.05
CA THR A 226 0.21 7.88 -17.85
C THR A 226 0.46 7.97 -16.35
N LEU A 227 1.41 7.20 -15.84
CA LEU A 227 1.61 7.05 -14.40
C LEU A 227 2.07 8.38 -13.80
N SER A 228 1.30 8.92 -12.86
CA SER A 228 1.74 10.07 -12.07
C SER A 228 2.57 9.61 -10.88
N ASP A 229 3.31 10.55 -10.27
CA ASP A 229 4.22 10.24 -9.18
C ASP A 229 3.54 9.53 -7.98
N ASP A 230 2.29 9.92 -7.70
CA ASP A 230 1.48 9.40 -6.61
C ASP A 230 0.81 8.05 -6.92
N LEU A 231 0.91 7.57 -8.17
CA LEU A 231 0.28 6.33 -8.65
C LEU A 231 1.29 5.18 -8.83
N TYR A 232 2.58 5.44 -8.59
CA TYR A 232 3.54 4.36 -8.37
C TYR A 232 3.16 3.57 -7.11
N ILE A 233 3.19 2.25 -7.26
CA ILE A 233 3.10 1.31 -6.15
C ILE A 233 4.32 1.52 -5.25
N THR A 234 4.13 1.30 -3.96
CA THR A 234 5.14 1.59 -2.95
C THR A 234 5.27 0.43 -1.96
N VAL A 235 6.44 0.35 -1.34
CA VAL A 235 6.54 -0.32 -0.05
C VAL A 235 5.97 0.64 1.00
N ALA A 236 4.92 0.24 1.73
CA ALA A 236 4.46 0.99 2.88
C ALA A 236 4.81 0.30 4.20
N VAL A 237 5.04 1.12 5.20
CA VAL A 237 5.29 0.73 6.60
C VAL A 237 4.48 1.61 7.53
N ASP A 238 4.27 1.21 8.78
CA ASP A 238 3.89 2.15 9.84
C ASP A 238 4.95 3.25 9.96
N GLY A 239 4.53 4.52 10.05
CA GLY A 239 5.40 5.69 10.14
C GLY A 239 6.45 5.61 11.24
N LYS A 240 6.19 4.90 12.35
CA LYS A 240 7.19 4.67 13.40
C LYS A 240 8.39 3.84 12.91
N ASN A 241 8.20 3.03 11.86
CA ASN A 241 9.19 2.15 11.27
C ASN A 241 9.92 2.76 10.07
N LYS A 242 9.59 3.99 9.65
CA LYS A 242 10.19 4.65 8.47
C LYS A 242 11.72 4.61 8.48
N ASN A 243 12.32 4.83 9.65
CA ASN A 243 13.76 4.91 9.84
C ASN A 243 14.36 3.61 10.43
N ALA A 244 13.56 2.55 10.58
CA ALA A 244 14.07 1.28 11.07
C ALA A 244 15.11 0.71 10.09
N LYS A 245 16.16 0.08 10.62
CA LYS A 245 17.24 -0.49 9.79
C LYS A 245 16.70 -1.47 8.73
N TRP A 246 15.79 -2.36 9.11
CA TRP A 246 15.16 -3.30 8.17
C TRP A 246 14.36 -2.61 7.06
N ALA A 247 13.70 -1.48 7.35
CA ALA A 247 12.97 -0.72 6.34
C ALA A 247 13.95 -0.06 5.35
N GLN A 248 15.06 0.48 5.86
CA GLN A 248 16.13 1.05 5.04
C GLN A 248 16.84 -0.02 4.19
N ASP A 249 16.99 -1.23 4.70
CA ASP A 249 17.58 -2.34 3.95
C ASP A 249 16.62 -2.85 2.85
N ILE A 250 15.29 -2.79 3.04
CA ILE A 250 14.33 -3.00 1.93
C ILE A 250 14.53 -1.97 0.81
N ILE A 251 14.69 -0.67 1.16
CA ILE A 251 14.96 0.40 0.19
C ILE A 251 16.25 0.08 -0.59
N LYS A 252 17.32 -0.33 0.11
CA LYS A 252 18.59 -0.70 -0.52
C LYS A 252 18.44 -1.91 -1.43
N ALA A 253 17.71 -2.93 -1.01
CA ALA A 253 17.49 -4.14 -1.80
C ALA A 253 16.80 -3.82 -3.14
N TYR A 254 15.75 -2.99 -3.13
CA TYR A 254 15.12 -2.49 -4.36
C TYR A 254 16.07 -1.65 -5.24
N LYS A 255 16.98 -0.86 -4.64
CA LYS A 255 17.94 -0.02 -5.38
C LYS A 255 19.20 -0.76 -5.83
N SER A 256 19.38 -2.00 -5.39
CA SER A 256 20.59 -2.79 -5.64
C SER A 256 20.78 -3.13 -7.12
N GLN A 257 22.03 -3.39 -7.51
CA GLN A 257 22.32 -3.86 -8.86
C GLN A 257 21.69 -5.23 -9.15
N ASP A 258 21.59 -6.10 -8.14
CA ASP A 258 20.93 -7.40 -8.24
C ASP A 258 19.46 -7.24 -8.66
N PHE A 259 18.71 -6.35 -8.02
CA PHE A 259 17.32 -6.09 -8.39
C PHE A 259 17.20 -5.43 -9.77
N LYS A 260 18.08 -4.47 -10.10
CA LYS A 260 18.11 -3.84 -11.43
C LYS A 260 18.37 -4.86 -12.54
N ASN A 261 19.28 -5.81 -12.32
CA ASN A 261 19.56 -6.89 -13.25
C ASN A 261 18.36 -7.86 -13.35
N TYR A 262 17.75 -8.21 -12.22
CA TYR A 262 16.54 -9.03 -12.18
C TYR A 262 15.43 -8.39 -13.02
N ILE A 263 15.09 -7.12 -12.77
CA ILE A 263 13.97 -6.48 -13.46
C ILE A 263 14.26 -6.25 -14.95
N LYS A 264 15.52 -5.95 -15.33
CA LYS A 264 15.91 -5.80 -16.74
C LYS A 264 15.68 -7.09 -17.54
N THR A 265 15.94 -8.25 -16.94
CA THR A 265 15.77 -9.56 -17.59
C THR A 265 14.31 -10.03 -17.57
N HIS A 266 13.51 -9.61 -16.58
CA HIS A 266 12.13 -10.06 -16.38
C HIS A 266 11.07 -9.03 -16.84
N ASN A 267 11.48 -7.87 -17.35
CA ASN A 267 10.59 -6.82 -17.87
C ASN A 267 10.78 -6.53 -19.37
N SER A 268 11.25 -7.51 -20.15
CA SER A 268 11.53 -7.33 -21.59
C SER A 268 10.31 -6.92 -22.42
N LYS A 269 9.09 -7.25 -21.96
CA LYS A 269 7.82 -6.87 -22.60
C LYS A 269 7.27 -5.51 -22.14
N GLY A 270 7.98 -4.79 -21.27
CA GLY A 270 7.56 -3.48 -20.78
C GLY A 270 6.29 -3.50 -19.91
N TYR A 271 5.99 -4.65 -19.30
CA TYR A 271 4.83 -4.83 -18.42
C TYR A 271 4.91 -3.91 -17.20
N TRP A 272 6.09 -3.82 -16.59
CA TRP A 272 6.36 -2.96 -15.45
C TRP A 272 6.84 -1.57 -15.89
N VAL A 273 6.23 -0.54 -15.34
CA VAL A 273 6.76 0.84 -15.37
C VAL A 273 7.75 0.98 -14.23
N LEU A 274 9.00 1.28 -14.58
CA LEU A 274 10.05 1.50 -13.58
C LEU A 274 10.03 2.96 -13.08
N PRO A 275 10.06 3.18 -11.76
CA PRO A 275 10.44 4.46 -11.16
C PRO A 275 11.83 4.90 -11.65
N ASP A 276 12.08 6.20 -11.74
CA ASP A 276 13.37 6.73 -12.24
C ASP A 276 14.57 6.28 -11.39
N ASP A 277 14.40 6.13 -10.08
CA ASP A 277 15.45 5.67 -9.17
C ASP A 277 15.77 4.17 -9.30
N LEU A 278 14.94 3.42 -10.01
CA LEU A 278 15.11 1.99 -10.30
C LEU A 278 15.53 1.71 -11.75
N LYS A 279 15.71 2.76 -12.58
CA LYS A 279 16.28 2.63 -13.92
C LYS A 279 17.80 2.35 -13.89
#